data_AF-A0A9X8M5F6-F1
#
_entry.id   AF-A0A9X8M5F6-F1
#
_cell.length_a   1.000
_cell.length_b   1.000
_cell.length_c   1.000
_cell.angle_alpha   90.00
_cell.angle_beta   90.00
_cell.angle_gamma   90.00
#
_symmetry.space_group_name_H-M   'P 1'
#
loop_
_entity.id
_entity.type
_entity.pdbx_description
1 polymer ?
#
loop_
_entity_poly.entity_id
_entity_poly.type
_entity_poly.pdbx_seq_one_letter_code
_entity_poly.pdbx_strand_id
1 'polypeptide(L)'
;MSNKIYYSIVSSVRFSRNEENRKLIEEFIQKGEMHFLTREDDYGDCFEVDFEKAITEELNEDWILETVIDFAKKYKITEFELWKKHEDESTYNKGFGIAIEGFMENPIIKFKEVYSGSLEDWNLSWKKGKQTYEKIYFKLAL
;
A
#
# COMPACT_ATOMS: atom_id res chain seq x y z
N MET A 1 -24.68 -2.08 10.31
CA MET A 1 -24.02 -1.22 9.31
C MET A 1 -22.65 -0.95 9.85
N SER A 2 -21.62 -1.20 9.04
CA SER A 2 -20.25 -0.81 9.39
C SER A 2 -20.18 0.70 9.59
N ASN A 3 -19.53 1.15 10.66
CA ASN A 3 -19.37 2.57 10.93
C ASN A 3 -17.94 3.05 10.67
N LYS A 4 -17.02 2.12 10.37
CA LYS A 4 -15.59 2.39 10.23
C LYS A 4 -14.98 1.60 9.08
N ILE A 5 -13.96 2.19 8.48
CA ILE A 5 -13.06 1.53 7.54
C ILE A 5 -11.67 1.52 8.16
N TYR A 6 -11.06 0.35 8.11
CA TYR A 6 -9.67 0.12 8.46
C TYR A 6 -8.85 0.08 7.19
N TYR A 7 -7.71 0.75 7.19
CA TYR A 7 -6.76 0.80 6.08
C TYR A 7 -5.41 0.32 6.55
N SER A 8 -4.69 -0.39 5.69
CA SER A 8 -3.29 -0.76 5.89
C SER A 8 -2.48 -0.34 4.67
N ILE A 9 -1.35 0.32 4.91
CA ILE A 9 -0.32 0.61 3.92
C ILE A 9 0.84 -0.33 4.23
N VAL A 10 1.17 -1.23 3.31
CA VAL A 10 2.22 -2.22 3.53
C VAL A 10 3.25 -2.22 2.39
N SER A 11 4.51 -2.44 2.73
CA SER A 11 5.56 -2.78 1.75
C SER A 11 6.38 -3.91 2.33
N SER A 12 6.33 -5.09 1.69
CA SER A 12 7.01 -6.30 2.16
C SER A 12 8.24 -6.62 1.32
N VAL A 13 9.29 -7.07 1.99
CA VAL A 13 10.50 -7.60 1.35
C VAL A 13 10.18 -8.74 0.39
N ARG A 14 9.25 -9.63 0.78
CA ARG A 14 8.92 -10.84 0.01
C ARG A 14 8.16 -10.54 -1.28
N PHE A 15 7.32 -9.50 -1.28
CA PHE A 15 6.47 -9.15 -2.42
C PHE A 15 7.02 -7.97 -3.25
N SER A 16 8.01 -7.23 -2.75
CA SER A 16 8.66 -6.17 -3.52
C SER A 16 9.61 -6.74 -4.57
N ARG A 17 9.50 -6.22 -5.80
CA ARG A 17 10.41 -6.54 -6.91
C ARG A 17 11.62 -5.60 -6.95
N ASN A 18 11.56 -4.51 -6.19
CA ASN A 18 12.62 -3.54 -6.09
C ASN A 18 13.65 -3.97 -5.03
N GLU A 19 14.88 -4.30 -5.46
CA GLU A 19 15.96 -4.71 -4.55
C GLU A 19 16.31 -3.63 -3.52
N GLU A 20 16.22 -2.36 -3.90
CA GLU A 20 16.51 -1.24 -3.01
C GLU A 20 15.43 -1.10 -1.94
N ASN A 21 14.15 -1.29 -2.27
CA ASN A 21 13.08 -1.32 -1.25
C ASN A 21 13.34 -2.42 -0.22
N ARG A 22 13.69 -3.62 -0.68
CA ARG A 22 13.97 -4.78 0.20
C ARG A 22 15.07 -4.43 1.20
N LYS A 23 16.19 -3.92 0.70
CA LYS A 23 17.32 -3.49 1.51
C LYS A 23 16.95 -2.39 2.51
N LEU A 24 16.22 -1.37 2.06
CA LEU A 24 15.78 -0.26 2.93
C LEU A 24 14.91 -0.76 4.09
N ILE A 25 13.95 -1.65 3.81
CA ILE A 25 13.07 -2.22 4.85
C ILE A 25 13.90 -2.98 5.89
N GLU A 26 14.76 -3.90 5.45
CA GLU A 26 15.64 -4.66 6.34
C GLU A 26 16.54 -3.75 7.19
N GLU A 27 17.12 -2.70 6.58
CA GLU A 27 17.92 -1.72 7.30
C GLU A 27 17.12 -0.95 8.37
N PHE A 28 15.88 -0.55 8.06
CA PHE A 28 15.04 0.18 9.02
C PHE A 28 14.55 -0.71 10.16
N ILE A 29 14.30 -2.00 9.91
CA ILE A 29 14.03 -2.99 10.96
C ILE A 29 15.22 -3.09 11.91
N GLN A 30 16.44 -3.23 11.37
CA GLN A 30 17.66 -3.32 12.20
C GLN A 30 17.89 -2.06 13.04
N LYS A 31 17.47 -0.89 12.55
CA LYS A 31 17.56 0.39 13.26
C LYS A 31 16.44 0.58 14.30
N GLY A 32 15.43 -0.30 14.33
CA GLY A 32 14.26 -0.16 15.18
C GLY A 32 13.39 1.05 14.83
N GLU A 33 13.38 1.45 13.55
CA GLU A 33 12.57 2.58 13.08
C GLU A 33 11.08 2.24 13.22
N MET A 34 10.29 3.23 13.62
CA MET A 34 8.84 3.08 13.74
C MET A 34 8.21 2.67 12.40
N HIS A 35 7.23 1.76 12.47
CA HIS A 35 6.49 1.17 11.34
C HIS A 35 7.22 0.05 10.59
N PHE A 36 8.44 -0.29 10.99
CA PHE A 36 9.18 -1.41 10.41
C PHE A 36 9.17 -2.59 11.37
N LEU A 37 8.64 -3.72 10.93
CA LEU A 37 8.50 -4.92 11.75
C LEU A 37 8.63 -6.20 10.92
N THR A 38 8.86 -7.32 11.61
CA THR A 38 8.76 -8.66 11.04
C THR A 38 7.43 -9.26 11.44
N ARG A 39 6.54 -9.53 10.47
CA ARG A 39 5.30 -10.27 10.69
C ARG A 39 5.56 -11.76 10.79
N GLU A 40 4.70 -12.45 11.54
CA GLU A 40 4.73 -13.91 11.67
C GLU A 40 4.07 -14.64 10.48
N ASP A 41 3.37 -13.91 9.62
CA ASP A 41 2.70 -14.44 8.44
C ASP A 41 3.56 -14.34 7.16
N ASP A 42 2.93 -14.59 6.02
CA ASP A 42 3.62 -14.67 4.74
C ASP A 42 4.23 -13.34 4.27
N TYR A 43 3.88 -12.20 4.88
CA TYR A 43 4.48 -10.90 4.56
C TYR A 43 5.90 -10.74 5.10
N GLY A 44 6.25 -11.40 6.22
CA GLY A 44 7.59 -11.31 6.83
C GLY A 44 8.01 -9.87 7.14
N ASP A 45 9.25 -9.51 6.76
CA ASP A 45 9.81 -8.17 6.97
C ASP A 45 9.07 -7.11 6.14
N CYS A 46 8.51 -6.12 6.82
CA CYS A 46 7.69 -5.10 6.18
C CYS A 46 7.79 -3.71 6.84
N PHE A 47 7.52 -2.71 6.02
CA PHE A 47 6.93 -1.45 6.46
C PHE A 47 5.40 -1.63 6.54
N GLU A 48 4.78 -1.24 7.65
CA GLU A 48 3.32 -1.28 7.81
C GLU A 48 2.79 -0.12 8.66
N VAL A 49 1.71 0.52 8.18
CA VAL A 49 0.98 1.55 8.89
C VAL A 49 -0.52 1.36 8.72
N ASP A 50 -1.21 1.26 9.85
CA ASP A 50 -2.66 1.11 9.90
C ASP A 50 -3.38 2.41 10.26
N PHE A 51 -4.57 2.59 9.69
CA PHE A 51 -5.46 3.72 9.98
C PHE A 51 -6.89 3.24 10.21
N GLU A 52 -7.61 3.97 11.07
CA GLU A 52 -9.05 3.83 11.27
C GLU A 52 -9.73 5.15 10.86
N LYS A 53 -10.80 5.08 10.06
CA LYS A 53 -11.63 6.23 9.70
C LYS A 53 -13.10 5.90 9.89
N ALA A 54 -13.89 6.85 10.39
CA ALA A 54 -15.34 6.74 10.42
C ALA A 54 -15.93 6.86 9.01
N ILE A 55 -16.99 6.12 8.72
CA ILE A 55 -17.73 6.21 7.46
C ILE A 55 -18.64 7.43 7.53
N THR A 56 -18.36 8.41 6.66
CA THR A 56 -19.21 9.59 6.44
C THR A 56 -19.61 9.63 4.97
N GLU A 57 -20.70 10.35 4.64
CA GLU A 57 -21.19 10.47 3.25
C GLU A 57 -20.16 11.11 2.29
N GLU A 58 -19.18 11.84 2.82
CA GLU A 58 -18.13 12.54 2.07
C GLU A 58 -16.76 11.84 2.09
N LEU A 59 -16.67 10.57 2.53
CA LEU A 59 -15.40 9.89 2.68
C LEU A 59 -14.70 9.64 1.32
N ASN A 60 -13.91 10.61 0.89
CA ASN A 60 -12.93 10.49 -0.18
C ASN A 60 -11.66 9.81 0.38
N GLU A 61 -11.08 8.90 -0.39
CA GLU A 61 -9.90 8.12 0.00
C GLU A 61 -8.59 8.69 -0.57
N ASP A 62 -8.60 9.82 -1.29
CA ASP A 62 -7.40 10.46 -1.89
C ASP A 62 -6.28 10.71 -0.87
N TRP A 63 -6.63 10.95 0.40
CA TRP A 63 -5.67 11.16 1.50
C TRP A 63 -4.68 9.99 1.65
N ILE A 64 -5.08 8.76 1.30
CA ILE A 64 -4.21 7.59 1.44
C ILE A 64 -3.05 7.66 0.45
N LEU A 65 -3.32 8.17 -0.76
CA LEU A 65 -2.31 8.33 -1.80
C LEU A 65 -1.31 9.43 -1.44
N GLU A 66 -1.77 10.53 -0.86
CA GLU A 66 -0.90 11.58 -0.31
C GLU A 66 0.01 11.02 0.80
N THR A 67 -0.57 10.21 1.69
CA THR A 67 0.15 9.55 2.78
C THR A 67 1.23 8.59 2.25
N VAL A 68 0.92 7.80 1.21
CA VAL A 68 1.91 6.93 0.54
C VAL A 68 3.07 7.75 -0.05
N ILE A 69 2.79 8.88 -0.69
CA ILE A 69 3.83 9.76 -1.25
C ILE A 69 4.73 10.30 -0.14
N ASP A 70 4.16 10.69 1.01
CA ASP A 70 4.95 11.19 2.14
C ASP A 70 5.86 10.11 2.72
N PHE A 71 5.37 8.87 2.86
CA PHE A 71 6.21 7.74 3.25
C PHE A 71 7.29 7.41 2.22
N ALA A 72 6.95 7.44 0.92
CA ALA A 72 7.92 7.25 -0.14
C ALA A 72 9.03 8.31 -0.10
N LYS A 73 8.67 9.58 0.15
CA LYS A 73 9.66 10.66 0.32
C LYS A 73 10.53 10.46 1.55
N LYS A 74 9.94 10.06 2.68
CA LYS A 74 10.64 9.87 3.97
C LYS A 74 11.61 8.69 3.90
N TYR A 75 11.13 7.53 3.48
CA TYR A 75 11.86 6.26 3.58
C TYR A 75 12.49 5.80 2.27
N LYS A 76 12.23 6.49 1.15
CA LYS A 76 12.69 6.13 -0.21
C LYS A 76 12.16 4.79 -0.72
N ILE A 77 11.14 4.23 -0.07
CA ILE A 77 10.40 3.05 -0.52
C ILE A 77 9.47 3.47 -1.66
N THR A 78 9.44 2.68 -2.74
CA THR A 78 8.74 3.03 -3.98
C THR A 78 7.61 2.08 -4.36
N GLU A 79 7.42 0.98 -3.64
CA GLU A 79 6.37 -0.01 -3.91
C GLU A 79 5.59 -0.26 -2.63
N PHE A 80 4.27 -0.21 -2.74
CA PHE A 80 3.35 -0.41 -1.62
C PHE A 80 2.16 -1.24 -2.08
N GLU A 81 1.49 -1.89 -1.14
CA GLU A 81 0.14 -2.37 -1.27
C GLU A 81 -0.75 -1.61 -0.30
N LEU A 82 -1.95 -1.27 -0.79
CA LEU A 82 -2.99 -0.66 0.00
C LEU A 82 -4.09 -1.67 0.19
N TRP A 83 -4.53 -1.79 1.44
CA TRP A 83 -5.58 -2.71 1.82
C TRP A 83 -6.61 -1.98 2.66
N LYS A 84 -7.89 -2.32 2.48
CA LYS A 84 -8.94 -1.90 3.39
C LYS A 84 -9.94 -2.99 3.70
N LYS A 85 -10.63 -2.79 4.82
CA LYS A 85 -11.77 -3.60 5.26
C LYS A 85 -12.76 -2.72 6.04
N HIS A 86 -14.01 -3.11 5.99
CA HIS A 86 -15.04 -2.58 6.85
C HIS A 86 -14.98 -3.21 8.25
N GLU A 87 -15.51 -2.52 9.26
CA GLU A 87 -15.52 -2.97 10.65
C GLU A 87 -16.09 -4.38 10.88
N ASP A 88 -17.09 -4.78 10.10
CA ASP A 88 -17.72 -6.10 10.15
C ASP A 88 -16.96 -7.20 9.40
N GLU A 89 -15.89 -6.84 8.67
CA GLU A 89 -15.05 -7.79 7.96
C GLU A 89 -13.86 -8.22 8.82
N SER A 90 -13.60 -9.53 8.85
CA SER A 90 -12.48 -10.12 9.61
C SER A 90 -11.13 -9.91 8.93
N THR A 91 -11.10 -9.78 7.60
CA THR A 91 -9.88 -9.74 6.80
C THR A 91 -9.87 -8.56 5.83
N TYR A 92 -8.68 -8.01 5.58
CA TYR A 92 -8.43 -7.10 4.47
C TYR A 92 -8.68 -7.80 3.13
N ASN A 93 -9.70 -7.35 2.39
CA ASN A 93 -10.17 -8.02 1.16
C ASN A 93 -10.26 -7.08 -0.04
N LYS A 94 -10.12 -5.77 0.15
CA LYS A 94 -10.13 -4.76 -0.92
C LYS A 94 -8.76 -4.11 -0.99
N GLY A 95 -7.93 -4.52 -1.93
CA GLY A 95 -6.60 -3.94 -2.09
C GLY A 95 -6.19 -3.63 -3.51
N PHE A 96 -5.10 -2.89 -3.63
CA PHE A 96 -4.36 -2.64 -4.87
C PHE A 96 -2.91 -2.25 -4.57
N GLY A 97 -2.02 -2.48 -5.52
CA GLY A 97 -0.62 -2.12 -5.44
C GLY A 97 -0.34 -0.73 -6.00
N ILE A 98 0.69 -0.08 -5.47
CA ILE A 98 1.21 1.20 -5.93
C ILE A 98 2.70 1.03 -6.24
N ALA A 99 3.14 1.58 -7.37
CA ALA A 99 4.54 1.85 -7.64
C ALA A 99 4.75 3.34 -7.92
N ILE A 100 5.78 3.91 -7.33
CA ILE A 100 6.20 5.30 -7.49
C ILE A 100 7.46 5.33 -8.32
N GLU A 101 7.39 6.01 -9.45
CA GLU A 101 8.50 6.17 -10.40
C GLU A 101 8.81 7.66 -10.62
N GLY A 102 9.96 7.93 -11.23
CA GLY A 102 10.42 9.29 -11.52
C GLY A 102 11.00 9.99 -10.29
N PHE A 103 11.05 11.33 -10.36
CA PHE A 103 11.58 12.16 -9.28
C PHE A 103 10.55 12.32 -8.16
N MET A 104 10.96 12.23 -6.91
CA MET A 104 10.06 12.32 -5.75
C MET A 104 9.39 13.70 -5.60
N GLU A 105 9.95 14.74 -6.23
CA GLU A 105 9.36 16.07 -6.36
C GLU A 105 8.15 16.08 -7.30
N ASN A 106 8.12 15.18 -8.28
CA ASN A 106 7.03 15.00 -9.26
C ASN A 106 6.82 13.49 -9.54
N PRO A 107 6.30 12.73 -8.56
CA PRO A 107 6.22 11.28 -8.66
C PRO A 107 5.19 10.86 -9.70
N ILE A 108 5.52 9.83 -10.47
CA ILE A 108 4.59 9.10 -11.32
C ILE A 108 4.05 7.94 -10.50
N ILE A 109 2.74 7.92 -10.26
CA ILE A 109 2.06 6.87 -9.51
C ILE A 109 1.45 5.88 -10.51
N LYS A 110 1.86 4.62 -10.41
CA LYS A 110 1.28 3.50 -11.15
C LYS A 110 0.50 2.62 -10.19
N PHE A 111 -0.63 2.11 -10.66
CA PHE A 111 -1.46 1.19 -9.89
C PHE A 111 -1.32 -0.23 -10.45
N LYS A 112 -1.28 -1.20 -9.55
CA LYS A 112 -1.11 -2.62 -9.84
C LYS A 112 -2.29 -3.38 -9.26
N GLU A 113 -2.81 -4.37 -9.99
CA GLU A 113 -3.78 -5.31 -9.42
C GLU A 113 -3.08 -6.20 -8.38
N VAL A 114 -3.80 -6.54 -7.32
CA VAL A 114 -3.37 -7.52 -6.30
C VAL A 114 -4.33 -8.70 -6.28
N TYR A 115 -4.09 -9.68 -5.40
CA TYR A 115 -4.87 -10.91 -5.37
C TYR A 115 -6.35 -10.72 -5.01
N SER A 116 -6.70 -9.69 -4.23
CA SER A 116 -8.07 -9.44 -3.78
C SER A 116 -8.44 -7.96 -3.84
N GLY A 117 -9.54 -7.65 -4.53
CA GLY A 117 -10.02 -6.29 -4.74
C GLY A 117 -9.50 -5.63 -6.01
N SER A 118 -9.92 -4.38 -6.20
CA SER A 118 -9.62 -3.56 -7.37
C SER A 118 -9.60 -2.08 -6.99
N LEU A 119 -9.17 -1.21 -7.90
CA LEU A 119 -9.30 0.24 -7.71
C LEU A 119 -10.75 0.71 -7.64
N GLU A 120 -11.70 -0.02 -8.24
CA GLU A 120 -13.12 0.33 -8.23
C GLU A 120 -13.74 0.21 -6.84
N ASP A 121 -13.12 -0.57 -5.96
CA ASP A 121 -13.52 -0.67 -4.56
C ASP A 121 -13.21 0.61 -3.77
N TRP A 122 -12.48 1.57 -4.36
CA TRP A 122 -11.98 2.77 -3.70
C TRP A 122 -12.60 4.07 -4.24
N ASN A 123 -12.89 5.00 -3.32
CA ASN A 123 -13.43 6.32 -3.63
C ASN A 123 -12.29 7.33 -3.83
N LEU A 124 -11.54 7.15 -4.91
CA LEU A 124 -10.42 8.02 -5.29
C LEU A 124 -10.89 9.00 -6.37
N SER A 125 -10.73 10.31 -6.13
CA SER A 125 -11.14 11.37 -7.07
C SER A 125 -9.99 11.90 -7.93
N TRP A 126 -8.84 11.22 -7.87
CA TRP A 126 -7.53 11.68 -8.35
C TRP A 126 -7.55 12.33 -9.75
N LYS A 127 -7.17 13.62 -9.79
CA LYS A 127 -7.18 14.46 -11.00
C LYS A 127 -5.81 14.66 -11.67
N LYS A 128 -4.73 14.09 -11.12
CA LYS A 128 -3.32 14.37 -11.54
C LYS A 128 -2.50 13.11 -11.84
N GLY A 129 -2.96 12.24 -12.73
CA GLY A 129 -2.20 11.06 -13.11
C GLY A 129 -2.81 10.33 -14.31
N LYS A 130 -2.01 9.54 -15.02
CA LYS A 130 -2.49 8.61 -16.04
C LYS A 130 -2.64 7.24 -15.37
N GLN A 131 -3.86 6.75 -15.23
CA GLN A 131 -4.09 5.38 -14.79
C GLN A 131 -3.49 4.43 -15.82
N THR A 132 -2.48 3.66 -15.38
CA THR A 132 -1.88 2.61 -16.18
C THR A 132 -2.07 1.31 -15.40
N TYR A 133 -2.86 0.41 -15.96
CA TYR A 133 -3.08 -0.92 -15.40
C TYR A 133 -2.02 -1.86 -15.95
N GLU A 134 -1.18 -2.41 -15.07
CA GLU A 134 -0.30 -3.53 -15.41
C GLU A 134 -0.84 -4.80 -14.74
N LYS A 135 -1.26 -5.78 -15.54
CA LYS A 135 -1.65 -7.10 -15.05
C LYS A 135 -0.40 -7.91 -14.72
N ILE A 136 -0.21 -8.22 -13.45
CA ILE A 136 0.92 -9.01 -12.98
C ILE A 136 0.48 -10.47 -12.87
N TYR A 137 0.97 -11.32 -13.78
CA TYR A 137 0.78 -12.76 -13.67
C TYR A 137 1.79 -13.34 -12.68
N PHE A 138 1.31 -13.96 -11.60
CA PHE A 138 2.14 -14.76 -10.71
C PHE A 138 2.17 -16.19 -11.24
N LYS A 139 3.35 -16.68 -11.63
CA LYS A 139 3.56 -18.11 -11.79
C LYS A 139 3.87 -18.64 -10.40
N LEU A 140 2.89 -19.25 -9.74
CA LEU A 140 3.12 -20.02 -8.50
C LEU A 140 4.21 -21.05 -8.81
N ALA A 141 5.35 -20.95 -8.14
CA ALA A 141 6.37 -21.99 -8.19
C ALA A 141 5.78 -23.21 -7.45
N LEU A 142 5.61 -24.30 -8.19
CA LEU A 142 5.25 -25.63 -7.67
C LEU A 142 6.43 -26.24 -6.90
#